data_AF-A0A960GF96-F1
#
_entry.id   AF-A0A960GF96-F1
#
_cell.length_a   1.000
_cell.length_b   1.000
_cell.length_c   1.000
_cell.angle_alpha   90.00
_cell.angle_beta   90.00
_cell.angle_gamma   90.00
#
_symmetry.space_group_name_H-M   'P 1'
#
loop_
_entity.id
_entity.type
_entity.pdbx_description
1 polymer ?
#
loop_
_entity_poly.entity_id
_entity_poly.type
_entity_poly.pdbx_seq_one_letter_code
_entity_poly.pdbx_strand_id
1 'polypeptide(L)'
;MEPQSTRYIEKEFGAWLDWLFRDSRGRVVIAQFPNTPLWFAFGFLALRLVLSPSGTLATVLTLGFAVALAWWAIDEIVRGVNPFRRILGVSALFFVVVSLLGVLA
;
A
#
# COMPACT_ATOMS: atom_id res chain seq x y z
N MET A 1 26.50 1.81 34.39
CA MET A 1 25.24 2.56 34.59
C MET A 1 24.82 3.04 33.21
N GLU A 2 23.68 2.58 32.71
CA GLU A 2 23.16 3.05 31.43
C GLU A 2 22.61 4.48 31.59
N PRO A 3 22.89 5.41 30.67
CA PRO A 3 22.34 6.76 30.73
C PRO A 3 20.81 6.73 30.69
N GLN A 4 20.15 7.42 31.61
CA GLN A 4 18.68 7.50 31.63
C GLN A 4 18.11 7.96 30.27
N SER A 5 18.82 8.83 29.56
CA SER A 5 18.46 9.32 28.23
C SER A 5 18.28 8.20 27.19
N THR A 6 19.10 7.14 27.23
CA THR A 6 18.99 6.01 26.30
C THR A 6 17.66 5.28 26.50
N ARG A 7 17.29 5.04 27.76
CA ARG A 7 16.04 4.35 28.13
C ARG A 7 14.78 5.15 27.75
N TYR A 8 14.85 6.49 27.77
CA TYR A 8 13.75 7.35 27.30
C TYR A 8 13.57 7.25 25.79
N ILE A 9 14.67 7.36 25.02
CA ILE A 9 14.63 7.28 23.56
C ILE A 9 14.08 5.92 23.11
N GLU A 10 14.52 4.82 23.74
CA GLU A 10 14.02 3.48 23.41
C GLU A 10 12.52 3.32 23.67
N LYS A 11 12.02 3.87 24.78
CA LYS A 11 10.58 3.86 25.09
C LYS A 11 9.78 4.67 24.08
N GLU A 12 10.24 5.88 23.76
CA GLU A 12 9.57 6.73 22.76
C GLU A 12 9.57 6.05 21.39
N PHE A 13 10.71 5.51 20.96
CA PHE A 13 10.82 4.78 19.71
C PHE A 13 9.88 3.57 19.66
N GLY A 14 9.81 2.78 20.74
CA GLY A 14 8.87 1.68 20.87
C GLY A 14 7.41 2.13 20.75
N ALA A 15 7.05 3.25 21.39
CA ALA A 15 5.71 3.81 21.30
C ALA A 15 5.36 4.27 19.87
N TRP A 16 6.31 4.85 19.14
CA TRP A 16 6.13 5.22 17.74
C TRP A 16 5.91 4.01 16.84
N LEU A 17 6.68 2.94 17.02
CA LEU A 17 6.49 1.69 16.28
C LEU A 17 5.15 1.04 16.59
N ASP A 18 4.76 1.01 17.85
CA ASP A 18 3.47 0.48 18.28
C ASP A 18 2.32 1.28 17.66
N TRP A 19 2.39 2.62 17.70
CA TRP A 19 1.43 3.48 17.03
C TRP A 19 1.35 3.23 15.52
N LEU A 20 2.51 3.04 14.86
CA LEU A 20 2.58 2.88 13.40
C LEU A 20 1.99 1.56 12.93
N PHE A 21 2.26 0.46 13.63
CA PHE A 21 1.97 -0.89 13.16
C PHE A 21 0.84 -1.62 13.90
N ARG A 22 0.41 -1.18 15.08
CA ARG A 22 -0.65 -1.89 15.82
C ARG A 22 -2.05 -1.41 15.44
N ASP A 23 -2.98 -2.36 15.38
CA ASP A 23 -4.41 -2.09 15.26
C ASP A 23 -5.03 -1.69 16.62
N SER A 24 -6.32 -1.33 16.61
CA SER A 24 -7.08 -0.97 17.82
C SER A 24 -7.21 -2.11 18.84
N ARG A 25 -6.81 -3.33 18.49
CA ARG A 25 -6.78 -4.51 19.37
C ARG A 25 -5.37 -4.84 19.84
N GLY A 26 -4.39 -3.96 19.56
CA GLY A 26 -3.00 -4.11 19.98
C GLY A 26 -2.21 -5.12 19.13
N ARG A 27 -2.73 -5.59 17.99
CA ARG A 27 -2.05 -6.58 17.15
C ARG A 27 -1.20 -5.87 16.09
N VAL A 28 0.02 -6.33 15.87
CA VAL A 28 0.88 -5.84 14.78
C VAL A 28 0.28 -6.29 13.44
N VAL A 29 -0.02 -5.33 12.56
CA VAL A 29 -0.62 -5.57 11.25
C VAL A 29 0.19 -4.85 10.17
N ILE A 30 0.90 -5.63 9.36
CA ILE A 30 1.64 -5.13 8.19
C ILE A 30 0.83 -5.34 6.92
N ALA A 31 0.31 -6.55 6.72
CA ALA A 31 -0.53 -6.91 5.58
C ALA A 31 -1.83 -7.57 6.05
N GLN A 32 -2.88 -7.45 5.23
CA GLN A 32 -4.15 -8.11 5.44
C GLN A 32 -4.55 -8.87 4.18
N PHE A 33 -4.85 -10.16 4.32
CA PHE A 33 -5.44 -10.99 3.28
C PHE A 33 -6.73 -11.63 3.81
N PRO A 34 -7.78 -11.79 2.98
CA PRO A 34 -7.82 -11.42 1.56
C PRO A 34 -8.07 -9.92 1.33
N ASN A 35 -7.47 -9.38 0.28
CA ASN A 35 -7.76 -8.03 -0.21
C ASN A 35 -8.12 -8.08 -1.70
N THR A 36 -9.43 -8.10 -1.98
CA THR A 36 -9.96 -8.37 -3.33
C THR A 36 -9.46 -7.38 -4.39
N PRO A 37 -9.45 -6.05 -4.16
CA PRO A 37 -8.86 -5.10 -5.11
C PRO A 37 -7.40 -5.39 -5.47
N LEU A 38 -6.56 -5.78 -4.49
CA LEU A 38 -5.16 -6.15 -4.75
C LEU A 38 -5.03 -7.39 -5.64
N TRP A 39 -5.91 -8.38 -5.47
CA TRP A 39 -5.92 -9.56 -6.34
C TRP A 39 -6.19 -9.20 -7.79
N PHE A 40 -7.12 -8.27 -8.05
CA PHE A 40 -7.35 -7.76 -9.40
C PHE A 40 -6.13 -7.02 -9.95
N ALA A 41 -5.51 -6.14 -9.14
CA ALA A 41 -4.30 -5.42 -9.54
C ALA A 41 -3.19 -6.41 -9.94
N PHE A 42 -2.90 -7.41 -9.09
CA PHE A 42 -1.90 -8.42 -9.39
C PHE A 42 -2.28 -9.28 -10.61
N GLY A 43 -3.56 -9.59 -10.81
CA GLY A 43 -4.03 -10.31 -12.00
C GLY A 43 -3.75 -9.54 -13.29
N PHE A 44 -4.11 -8.25 -13.34
CA PHE A 44 -3.83 -7.40 -14.50
C PHE A 44 -2.33 -7.25 -14.78
N LEU A 45 -1.54 -7.05 -13.72
CA LEU A 45 -0.08 -6.95 -13.82
C LEU A 45 0.53 -8.27 -14.33
N ALA A 46 0.14 -9.40 -13.76
CA ALA A 46 0.62 -10.71 -14.16
C ALA A 46 0.29 -11.01 -15.63
N LEU A 47 -0.95 -10.77 -16.06
CA LEU A 47 -1.36 -10.93 -17.46
C LEU A 47 -0.53 -10.04 -18.39
N ARG A 48 -0.27 -8.79 -18.01
CA ARG A 48 0.54 -7.87 -18.82
C ARG A 48 1.98 -8.36 -18.95
N LEU A 49 2.57 -8.86 -17.87
CA LEU A 49 3.95 -9.37 -17.87
C LEU A 49 4.09 -10.68 -18.65
N VAL A 50 3.17 -11.62 -18.46
CA VAL A 50 3.22 -12.95 -19.08
C VAL A 50 2.91 -12.88 -20.57
N LEU A 51 1.88 -12.13 -20.96
CA LEU A 51 1.44 -12.06 -22.36
C LEU A 51 2.21 -11.00 -23.16
N SER A 52 2.88 -10.05 -22.49
CA SER A 52 3.57 -8.92 -23.11
C SER A 52 2.79 -8.28 -24.29
N PRO A 53 1.50 -7.95 -24.12
CA PRO A 53 0.68 -7.53 -25.24
C PRO A 53 1.05 -6.12 -25.71
N SER A 54 0.73 -5.83 -26.96
CA SER A 54 0.83 -4.48 -27.55
C SER A 54 -0.56 -3.93 -27.91
N GLY A 55 -0.64 -2.62 -28.17
CA GLY A 55 -1.88 -1.95 -28.56
C GLY A 55 -2.97 -1.98 -27.47
N THR A 56 -4.23 -2.15 -27.89
CA THR A 56 -5.42 -2.01 -27.03
C THR A 56 -5.41 -2.93 -25.81
N LEU A 57 -4.99 -4.19 -25.96
CA LEU A 57 -4.95 -5.13 -24.84
C LEU A 57 -3.96 -4.67 -23.76
N ALA A 58 -2.81 -4.14 -24.18
CA ALA A 58 -1.82 -3.56 -23.27
C ALA A 58 -2.44 -2.40 -22.46
N THR A 59 -3.16 -1.50 -23.14
CA THR A 59 -3.84 -0.36 -22.51
C THR A 59 -4.89 -0.82 -21.51
N VAL A 60 -5.73 -1.80 -21.87
CA VAL A 60 -6.77 -2.32 -20.97
C VAL A 60 -6.16 -2.94 -19.71
N LEU A 61 -5.10 -3.73 -19.84
CA LEU A 61 -4.45 -4.33 -18.67
C LEU A 61 -3.80 -3.27 -17.77
N THR A 62 -3.18 -2.24 -18.35
CA THR A 62 -2.61 -1.12 -17.56
C THR A 62 -3.68 -0.33 -16.82
N LEU A 63 -4.78 0.02 -17.49
CA LEU A 63 -5.88 0.75 -16.86
C LEU A 63 -6.58 -0.10 -15.80
N GLY A 64 -6.78 -1.40 -16.06
CA GLY A 64 -7.33 -2.35 -15.10
C GLY A 64 -6.47 -2.42 -13.83
N PHE A 65 -5.14 -2.52 -13.98
CA PHE A 65 -4.20 -2.45 -12.86
C PHE A 65 -4.33 -1.14 -12.08
N ALA A 66 -4.33 0.01 -12.77
CA ALA A 66 -4.40 1.32 -12.14
C ALA A 66 -5.71 1.52 -11.36
N VAL A 67 -6.85 1.12 -11.94
CA VAL A 67 -8.17 1.22 -11.28
C VAL A 67 -8.25 0.31 -10.06
N ALA A 68 -7.82 -0.94 -10.18
CA ALA A 68 -7.83 -1.89 -9.07
C ALA A 68 -6.91 -1.43 -7.92
N LEU A 69 -5.72 -0.93 -8.24
CA LEU A 69 -4.78 -0.40 -7.26
C LEU A 69 -5.28 0.90 -6.62
N ALA A 70 -5.93 1.79 -7.38
CA ALA A 70 -6.54 3.00 -6.83
C ALA A 70 -7.71 2.67 -5.89
N TRP A 71 -8.56 1.72 -6.25
CA TRP A 71 -9.62 1.24 -5.36
C TRP A 71 -9.04 0.72 -4.05
N TRP A 72 -8.03 -0.14 -4.12
CA TRP A 72 -7.33 -0.61 -2.93
C TRP A 72 -6.78 0.54 -2.08
N ALA A 73 -6.07 1.46 -2.71
CA ALA A 73 -5.41 2.56 -2.05
C ALA A 73 -6.42 3.45 -1.28
N ILE A 74 -7.56 3.75 -1.90
CA ILE A 74 -8.64 4.52 -1.26
C ILE A 74 -9.20 3.76 -0.06
N ASP A 75 -9.42 2.45 -0.18
CA ASP A 75 -9.91 1.63 0.93
C ASP A 75 -8.94 1.66 2.13
N GLU A 76 -7.64 1.60 1.88
CA GLU A 76 -6.62 1.67 2.93
C GLU A 76 -6.50 3.06 3.57
N ILE A 77 -6.71 4.13 2.80
CA ILE A 77 -6.74 5.49 3.35
C ILE A 77 -7.94 5.66 4.29
N VAL A 78 -9.12 5.20 3.87
CA VAL A 78 -10.38 5.41 4.60
C VAL A 78 -10.55 4.41 5.74
N ARG A 79 -10.24 3.14 5.52
CA ARG A 79 -10.53 2.00 6.42
C ARG A 79 -9.28 1.31 6.95
N GLY A 80 -8.08 1.79 6.63
CA GLY A 80 -6.83 1.25 7.15
C GLY A 80 -6.81 1.25 8.68
N VAL A 81 -6.46 0.09 9.26
CA VAL A 81 -6.55 -0.20 10.70
C VAL A 81 -5.43 0.41 11.54
N ASN A 82 -4.37 0.90 10.89
CA ASN A 82 -3.24 1.57 11.53
C ASN A 82 -2.64 2.63 10.58
N PRO A 83 -1.80 3.55 11.09
CA PRO A 83 -1.17 4.60 10.29
C PRO A 83 -0.31 4.04 9.15
N PHE A 84 0.40 2.93 9.35
CA PHE A 84 1.19 2.30 8.29
C PHE A 84 0.33 1.94 7.07
N ARG A 85 -0.84 1.34 7.30
CA ARG A 85 -1.78 0.93 6.25
C ARG A 85 -2.32 2.13 5.48
N ARG A 86 -2.64 3.22 6.18
CA ARG A 86 -3.11 4.47 5.58
C ARG A 86 -2.01 5.14 4.74
N ILE A 87 -0.78 5.18 5.25
CA ILE A 87 0.38 5.71 4.52
C ILE A 87 0.62 4.88 3.25
N LEU A 88 0.59 3.55 3.34
CA LEU A 88 0.66 2.67 2.16
C LEU A 88 -0.41 3.00 1.12
N GLY A 89 -1.66 3.23 1.56
CA GLY A 89 -2.74 3.68 0.69
C GLY A 89 -2.43 5.01 0.01
N VAL A 90 -2.00 6.03 0.76
CA VAL A 90 -1.61 7.34 0.20
C VAL A 90 -0.46 7.18 -0.81
N SER A 91 0.59 6.43 -0.46
CA SER A 91 1.74 6.18 -1.34
C SER A 91 1.33 5.45 -2.61
N ALA A 92 0.45 4.45 -2.52
CA ALA A 92 -0.05 3.73 -3.68
C ALA A 92 -0.94 4.61 -4.57
N LEU A 93 -1.80 5.45 -3.97
CA LEU A 93 -2.62 6.39 -4.73
C LEU A 93 -1.75 7.44 -5.42
N PHE A 94 -0.75 7.97 -4.72
CA PHE A 94 0.24 8.88 -5.29
C PHE A 94 0.99 8.23 -6.45
N PHE A 95 1.43 6.97 -6.29
CA PHE A 95 2.03 6.20 -7.37
C PHE A 95 1.08 6.09 -8.56
N VAL A 96 -0.19 5.73 -8.37
CA VAL A 96 -1.16 5.66 -9.47
C VAL A 96 -1.33 7.02 -10.16
N VAL A 97 -1.42 8.12 -9.42
CA VAL A 97 -1.58 9.46 -9.99
C VAL A 97 -0.34 9.87 -10.78
N VAL A 98 0.86 9.74 -10.19
CA VAL A 98 2.12 10.04 -10.89
C VAL A 98 2.32 9.13 -12.07
N SER A 99 2.00 7.85 -11.94
CA SER A 99 1.99 6.92 -13.05
C SER A 99 1.01 7.38 -14.09
N LEU A 100 -0.24 7.76 -13.84
CA LEU A 100 -1.14 8.21 -14.91
C LEU A 100 -0.74 9.56 -15.55
N LEU A 101 -0.12 10.45 -14.77
CA LEU A 101 0.38 11.76 -15.24
C LEU A 101 1.65 11.62 -16.08
N GLY A 102 2.54 10.77 -15.63
CA GLY A 102 3.79 10.48 -16.29
C GLY A 102 3.63 9.42 -17.36
N VAL A 103 2.67 8.50 -17.21
CA VAL A 103 2.62 7.19 -17.88
C VAL A 103 1.27 6.39 -17.94
N LEU A 104 0.69 5.98 -19.05
CA LEU A 104 0.68 6.53 -20.38
C LEU A 104 2.03 6.92 -21.03
N ALA A 105 3.19 6.37 -20.62
CA ALA A 105 4.56 6.77 -21.00
C ALA A 105 5.65 5.86 -20.37
#